data_AF-A0A7C4WZN9-F1
#
_entry.id   AF-A0A7C4WZN9-F1
#
_cell.length_a   1.000
_cell.length_b   1.000
_cell.length_c   1.000
_cell.angle_alpha   90.00
_cell.angle_beta   90.00
_cell.angle_gamma   90.00
#
_symmetry.space_group_name_H-M   'P 1'
#
loop_
_entity.id
_entity.type
_entity.pdbx_description
1 polymer ?
#
loop_
_entity_poly.entity_id
_entity_poly.type
_entity_poly.pdbx_seq_one_letter_code
_entity_poly.pdbx_strand_id
1 'polypeptide(L)'
;MFLACQPYQAGFYNTGRQTFMLPVTWTDGWPVILPPNTPVPLTVKKPNLPAGKAPAVPSTGNIHFTDNFDSDTLDFRWIGLRAPVSKWYVISKTDKALYLEPRSELLSGQGNPSYLAVRQQNNDFACTVTLKAQPETMNCIAGLAAFQNEGHYYAMNVKIDSGRLTEIAVEQSAGTAGRGFRQGGQPPQPKILTSQMLPDKTVSVDLKIEGQGPTIRFFYKTGGEFIPLGQDFQASFLSTETAGGFQGVTLGMFAHK
;
A
#
# COMPACT_ATOMS: atom_id res chain seq x y z
N MET A 1 -12.49 -19.94 -12.56
CA MET A 1 -11.93 -18.94 -11.62
C MET A 1 -13.06 -18.08 -11.10
N PHE A 2 -12.96 -17.55 -9.88
CA PHE A 2 -13.96 -16.68 -9.28
C PHE A 2 -13.29 -15.67 -8.34
N LEU A 3 -14.05 -14.68 -7.90
CA LEU A 3 -13.60 -13.69 -6.92
C LEU A 3 -14.12 -14.06 -5.53
N ALA A 4 -13.29 -13.89 -4.51
CA ALA A 4 -13.70 -13.95 -3.11
C ALA A 4 -12.82 -13.00 -2.27
N CYS A 5 -13.13 -12.85 -1.00
CA CYS A 5 -12.34 -12.06 -0.06
C CYS A 5 -11.81 -12.97 1.05
N GLN A 6 -10.72 -12.56 1.70
CA GLN A 6 -10.15 -13.25 2.85
C GLN A 6 -10.20 -12.34 4.09
N PRO A 7 -11.32 -12.32 4.83
CA PRO A 7 -11.43 -11.52 6.04
C PRO A 7 -10.44 -11.95 7.12
N TYR A 8 -9.90 -10.99 7.88
CA TYR A 8 -9.08 -11.28 9.06
C TYR A 8 -9.90 -11.26 10.36
N GLN A 9 -10.99 -10.49 10.43
CA GLN A 9 -11.87 -10.42 11.60
C GLN A 9 -13.24 -9.85 11.21
N ALA A 10 -14.34 -10.45 11.69
CA ALA A 10 -15.69 -9.90 11.57
C ALA A 10 -16.09 -9.47 10.14
N GLY A 11 -15.59 -10.16 9.12
CA GLY A 11 -15.87 -9.84 7.71
C GLY A 11 -15.00 -8.72 7.12
N PHE A 12 -14.15 -8.04 7.89
CA PHE A 12 -13.24 -7.02 7.39
C PHE A 12 -12.09 -7.61 6.57
N TYR A 13 -11.86 -7.02 5.39
CA TYR A 13 -10.74 -7.34 4.50
C TYR A 13 -10.16 -6.06 3.88
N ASN A 14 -8.84 -6.03 3.78
CA ASN A 14 -8.08 -4.90 3.23
C ASN A 14 -7.45 -5.24 1.87
N THR A 15 -7.23 -6.52 1.56
CA THR A 15 -6.63 -6.97 0.29
C THR A 15 -7.54 -6.80 -0.93
N GLY A 16 -8.79 -6.37 -0.72
CA GLY A 16 -9.83 -6.34 -1.74
C GLY A 16 -10.30 -7.75 -2.15
N ARG A 17 -10.99 -7.83 -3.28
CA ARG A 17 -11.39 -9.11 -3.87
C ARG A 17 -10.19 -9.75 -4.58
N GLN A 18 -9.89 -10.99 -4.24
CA GLN A 18 -8.79 -11.77 -4.81
C GLN A 18 -9.32 -12.83 -5.78
N THR A 19 -8.43 -13.40 -6.59
CA THR A 19 -8.78 -14.43 -7.58
C THR A 19 -8.53 -15.83 -7.02
N PHE A 20 -9.54 -16.69 -7.11
CA PHE A 20 -9.50 -18.07 -6.66
C PHE A 20 -9.80 -19.05 -7.78
N MET A 21 -9.37 -20.29 -7.60
CA MET A 21 -9.57 -21.38 -8.55
C MET A 21 -10.02 -22.65 -7.82
N LEU A 22 -11.10 -23.24 -8.30
CA LEU A 22 -11.61 -24.55 -7.87
C LEU A 22 -11.80 -25.45 -9.10
N PRO A 23 -11.67 -26.78 -8.94
CA PRO A 23 -12.01 -27.72 -9.99
C PRO A 23 -13.52 -27.70 -10.26
N VAL A 24 -13.89 -28.11 -11.48
CA VAL A 24 -15.29 -28.33 -11.89
C VAL A 24 -15.42 -29.79 -12.28
N THR A 25 -16.38 -30.50 -11.69
CA THR A 25 -16.82 -31.83 -12.13
C THR A 25 -18.11 -31.69 -12.94
N TRP A 26 -18.35 -32.61 -13.87
CA TRP A 26 -19.59 -32.63 -14.65
C TRP A 26 -20.39 -33.87 -14.26
N THR A 27 -21.64 -33.67 -13.83
CA THR A 27 -22.57 -34.73 -13.43
C THR A 27 -23.87 -34.53 -14.19
N ASP A 28 -24.31 -35.53 -14.95
CA ASP A 28 -25.54 -35.49 -15.74
C ASP A 28 -25.68 -34.25 -16.63
N GLY A 29 -24.56 -33.80 -17.22
CA GLY A 29 -24.51 -32.62 -18.09
C GLY A 29 -24.42 -31.28 -17.37
N TRP A 30 -24.40 -31.24 -16.04
CA TRP A 30 -24.31 -30.01 -15.24
C TRP A 30 -22.95 -29.85 -14.55
N PRO A 31 -22.38 -28.62 -14.51
CA PRO A 31 -21.16 -28.34 -13.79
C PRO A 31 -21.41 -28.26 -12.28
N VAL A 32 -20.63 -29.02 -11.51
CA VAL A 32 -20.61 -29.04 -10.06
C VAL A 32 -19.22 -28.62 -9.59
N ILE A 33 -19.13 -27.56 -8.78
CA ILE A 33 -17.85 -27.03 -8.27
C ILE A 33 -17.56 -27.59 -6.88
N LEU A 34 -18.54 -27.49 -5.99
CA LEU A 34 -18.51 -28.03 -4.62
C LEU A 34 -19.90 -28.60 -4.29
N PRO A 35 -19.98 -29.60 -3.39
CA PRO A 35 -21.27 -30.03 -2.85
C PRO A 35 -21.98 -28.87 -2.14
N PRO A 36 -23.32 -28.90 -2.06
CA PRO A 36 -24.08 -27.91 -1.29
C PRO A 36 -23.54 -27.75 0.13
N ASN A 37 -23.53 -26.51 0.64
CA ASN A 37 -23.07 -26.16 1.99
C ASN A 37 -21.59 -26.50 2.29
N THR A 38 -20.76 -26.67 1.26
CA THR A 38 -19.31 -26.87 1.45
C THR A 38 -18.59 -25.52 1.40
N PRO A 39 -17.84 -25.15 2.45
CA PRO A 39 -17.00 -23.96 2.42
C PRO A 39 -15.94 -24.03 1.30
N VAL A 40 -15.60 -22.88 0.73
CA VAL A 40 -14.48 -22.80 -0.23
C VAL A 40 -13.18 -23.16 0.50
N PRO A 41 -12.46 -24.22 0.10
CA PRO A 41 -11.21 -24.60 0.74
C PRO A 41 -10.08 -23.62 0.38
N LEU A 42 -9.16 -23.40 1.32
CA LEU A 42 -7.98 -22.55 1.12
C LEU A 42 -6.94 -23.19 0.20
N THR A 43 -6.89 -24.52 0.17
CA THR A 43 -5.98 -25.31 -0.66
C THR A 43 -6.76 -26.36 -1.42
N VAL A 44 -6.38 -26.58 -2.68
CA VAL A 44 -6.95 -27.61 -3.53
C VAL A 44 -5.85 -28.39 -4.23
N LYS A 45 -6.19 -29.60 -4.69
CA LYS A 45 -5.31 -30.38 -5.54
C LYS A 45 -5.01 -29.60 -6.82
N LYS A 46 -3.73 -29.38 -7.10
CA LYS A 46 -3.27 -28.78 -8.36
C LYS A 46 -3.79 -29.60 -9.55
N PRO A 47 -4.24 -28.97 -10.66
CA PRO A 47 -4.61 -29.70 -11.86
C PRO A 47 -3.44 -30.53 -12.40
N ASN A 48 -3.74 -31.65 -13.07
CA ASN A 48 -2.74 -32.51 -13.70
C ASN A 48 -2.18 -31.86 -14.97
N LEU A 49 -1.38 -30.81 -14.79
CA LEU A 49 -0.70 -30.07 -15.84
C LEU A 49 0.81 -30.17 -15.62
N PRO A 50 1.62 -30.14 -16.71
CA PRO A 50 3.06 -30.05 -16.61
C PRO A 50 3.49 -28.91 -15.68
N ALA A 51 4.54 -29.13 -14.90
CA ALA A 51 5.11 -28.05 -14.10
C ALA A 51 5.75 -27.00 -15.02
N GLY A 52 5.29 -25.76 -14.93
CA GLY A 52 5.97 -24.61 -15.53
C GLY A 52 7.16 -24.15 -14.67
N LYS A 53 7.96 -23.25 -15.21
CA LYS A 53 9.00 -22.54 -14.44
C LYS A 53 8.33 -21.74 -13.32
N ALA A 54 8.83 -21.89 -12.09
CA ALA A 54 8.37 -21.08 -10.97
C ALA A 54 8.67 -19.58 -11.23
N PRO A 55 7.74 -18.67 -10.93
CA PRO A 55 8.02 -17.24 -11.03
C PRO A 55 9.06 -16.84 -9.99
N ALA A 56 9.85 -15.81 -10.28
CA ALA A 56 10.87 -15.30 -9.34
C ALA A 56 10.24 -14.77 -8.04
N VAL A 57 9.05 -14.17 -8.14
CA VAL A 57 8.21 -13.79 -7.01
C VAL A 57 6.96 -14.68 -7.03
N PRO A 58 6.65 -15.41 -5.94
CA PRO A 58 5.44 -16.23 -5.87
C PRO A 58 4.16 -15.40 -6.06
N SER A 59 3.14 -15.99 -6.70
CA SER A 59 1.81 -15.37 -6.87
C SER A 59 0.77 -15.81 -5.84
N THR A 60 1.16 -16.71 -4.91
CA THR A 60 0.29 -17.29 -3.88
C THR A 60 1.10 -17.58 -2.61
N GLY A 61 0.46 -17.56 -1.44
CA GLY A 61 1.12 -17.86 -0.16
C GLY A 61 1.88 -16.66 0.40
N ASN A 62 3.04 -16.91 0.99
CA ASN A 62 3.92 -15.86 1.49
C ASN A 62 4.71 -15.24 0.33
N ILE A 63 4.59 -13.94 0.16
CA ILE A 63 5.20 -13.18 -0.93
C ILE A 63 6.22 -12.22 -0.32
N HIS A 64 7.43 -12.22 -0.86
CA HIS A 64 8.50 -11.32 -0.46
C HIS A 64 9.20 -10.80 -1.72
N PHE A 65 9.48 -9.50 -1.75
CA PHE A 65 10.36 -8.91 -2.76
C PHE A 65 11.07 -7.69 -2.18
N THR A 66 12.20 -7.35 -2.77
CA THR A 66 12.91 -6.10 -2.57
C THR A 66 13.15 -5.50 -3.95
N ASP A 67 12.91 -4.19 -4.09
CA ASP A 67 13.23 -3.45 -5.31
C ASP A 67 14.23 -2.37 -4.95
N ASN A 68 15.45 -2.51 -5.49
CA ASN A 68 16.53 -1.53 -5.32
C ASN A 68 16.54 -0.48 -6.43
N PHE A 69 15.56 -0.52 -7.34
CA PHE A 69 15.46 0.37 -8.50
C PHE A 69 16.73 0.37 -9.36
N ASP A 70 17.33 -0.81 -9.56
CA ASP A 70 18.52 -1.04 -10.39
C ASP A 70 18.17 -1.40 -11.85
N SER A 71 16.90 -1.69 -12.13
CA SER A 71 16.36 -1.98 -13.45
C SER A 71 16.02 -0.71 -14.23
N ASP A 72 16.07 -0.78 -15.57
CA ASP A 72 15.76 0.33 -16.49
C ASP A 72 14.29 0.79 -16.43
N THR A 73 13.41 -0.10 -15.98
CA THR A 73 11.97 0.10 -15.91
C THR A 73 11.45 -0.40 -14.59
N LEU A 74 10.39 0.23 -14.09
CA LEU A 74 9.64 -0.30 -12.96
C LEU A 74 9.04 -1.67 -13.31
N ASP A 75 9.09 -2.60 -12.36
CA ASP A 75 8.33 -3.84 -12.44
C ASP A 75 6.82 -3.56 -12.52
N PHE A 76 6.08 -4.41 -13.24
CA PHE A 76 4.63 -4.28 -13.44
C PHE A 76 3.79 -4.29 -12.15
N ARG A 77 4.37 -4.69 -11.02
CA ARG A 77 3.72 -4.59 -9.70
C ARG A 77 3.45 -3.16 -9.27
N TRP A 78 4.28 -2.22 -9.72
CA TRP A 78 4.18 -0.82 -9.34
C TRP A 78 3.00 -0.16 -10.05
N ILE A 79 2.16 0.49 -9.25
CA ILE A 79 0.98 1.20 -9.71
C ILE A 79 0.96 2.62 -9.16
N GLY A 80 0.45 3.56 -9.95
CA GLY A 80 0.11 4.90 -9.51
C GLY A 80 -1.39 5.11 -9.48
N LEU A 81 -1.83 6.29 -9.02
CA LEU A 81 -3.23 6.67 -9.01
C LEU A 81 -3.62 7.47 -10.26
N ARG A 82 -4.66 7.00 -10.95
CA ARG A 82 -5.25 7.69 -12.11
C ARG A 82 -4.24 7.87 -13.26
N ALA A 83 -4.63 8.58 -14.32
CA ALA A 83 -3.76 8.81 -15.47
C ALA A 83 -2.79 9.97 -15.19
N PRO A 84 -1.46 9.78 -15.32
CA PRO A 84 -0.52 10.88 -15.21
C PRO A 84 -0.58 11.79 -16.43
N VAL A 85 -0.59 13.10 -16.21
CA VAL A 85 -0.48 14.12 -17.28
C VAL A 85 0.97 14.42 -17.65
N SER A 86 1.91 14.09 -16.78
CA SER A 86 3.35 14.25 -16.94
C SER A 86 4.09 13.13 -16.20
N LYS A 87 5.36 12.87 -16.57
CA LYS A 87 6.22 11.96 -15.81
C LYS A 87 6.68 12.67 -14.52
N TRP A 88 6.57 11.98 -13.39
CA TRP A 88 6.84 12.53 -12.04
C TRP A 88 7.81 11.65 -11.22
N TYR A 89 8.46 10.68 -11.86
CA TYR A 89 9.47 9.84 -11.23
C TYR A 89 10.64 9.59 -12.19
N VAL A 90 11.82 9.33 -11.62
CA VAL A 90 13.03 8.95 -12.34
C VAL A 90 13.71 7.80 -11.59
N ILE A 91 14.12 6.77 -12.32
CA ILE A 91 15.01 5.74 -11.78
C ILE A 91 16.45 6.18 -12.06
N SER A 92 17.26 6.33 -11.02
CA SER A 92 18.70 6.56 -11.14
C SER A 92 19.46 5.26 -10.97
N LYS A 93 20.10 4.79 -12.04
CA LYS A 93 20.98 3.62 -11.97
C LYS A 93 22.26 3.89 -11.18
N THR A 94 22.75 5.13 -11.23
CA THR A 94 23.95 5.55 -10.50
C THR A 94 23.73 5.46 -9.01
N ASP A 95 22.60 6.00 -8.54
CA ASP A 95 22.28 6.05 -7.11
C ASP A 95 21.55 4.79 -6.64
N LYS A 96 21.08 3.96 -7.58
CA LYS A 96 20.20 2.80 -7.34
C LYS A 96 19.00 3.21 -6.49
N ALA A 97 18.27 4.19 -7.02
CA ALA A 97 17.20 4.86 -6.31
C ALA A 97 16.08 5.31 -7.24
N LEU A 98 14.88 5.38 -6.67
CA LEU A 98 13.74 6.03 -7.29
C LEU A 98 13.61 7.45 -6.74
N TYR A 99 13.60 8.44 -7.64
CA TYR A 99 13.31 9.83 -7.33
C TYR A 99 11.85 10.12 -7.66
N LEU A 100 11.12 10.70 -6.70
CA LEU A 100 9.77 11.20 -6.88
C LEU A 100 9.79 12.73 -6.90
N GLU A 101 9.13 13.33 -7.88
CA GLU A 101 8.92 14.79 -7.91
C GLU A 101 7.81 15.16 -6.90
N PRO A 102 8.05 16.05 -5.93
CA PRO A 102 6.99 16.54 -5.05
C PRO A 102 6.02 17.44 -5.82
N ARG A 103 4.77 17.00 -5.96
CA ARG A 103 3.70 17.73 -6.65
C ARG A 103 2.69 18.32 -5.66
N SER A 104 1.81 19.21 -6.12
CA SER A 104 0.79 19.83 -5.26
C SER A 104 -0.41 18.91 -4.96
N GLU A 105 -0.60 17.86 -5.75
CA GLU A 105 -1.69 16.90 -5.57
C GLU A 105 -1.42 16.02 -4.34
N LEU A 106 -2.37 16.05 -3.39
CA LEU A 106 -2.32 15.28 -2.15
C LEU A 106 -2.95 13.90 -2.32
N LEU A 107 -2.66 12.98 -1.38
CA LEU A 107 -3.35 11.69 -1.30
C LEU A 107 -4.85 11.83 -1.02
N SER A 108 -5.24 12.87 -0.27
CA SER A 108 -6.64 13.25 -0.02
C SER A 108 -7.35 13.89 -1.21
N GLY A 109 -6.64 14.11 -2.32
CA GLY A 109 -7.15 14.70 -3.55
C GLY A 109 -7.67 13.70 -4.58
N GLN A 110 -8.38 14.24 -5.58
CA GLN A 110 -8.90 13.47 -6.72
C GLN A 110 -8.04 13.58 -7.99
N GLY A 111 -6.93 14.33 -7.95
CA GLY A 111 -6.00 14.45 -9.07
C GLY A 111 -5.00 13.29 -9.16
N ASN A 112 -3.82 13.54 -9.72
CA ASN A 112 -2.76 12.55 -9.86
C ASN A 112 -1.61 12.92 -8.90
N PRO A 113 -1.56 12.38 -7.67
CA PRO A 113 -0.47 12.62 -6.73
C PRO A 113 0.79 11.88 -7.16
N SER A 114 1.98 12.31 -6.71
CA SER A 114 3.19 11.51 -6.83
C SER A 114 3.11 10.36 -5.83
N TYR A 115 2.49 9.26 -6.24
CA TYR A 115 2.26 8.07 -5.43
C TYR A 115 2.57 6.83 -6.26
N LEU A 116 3.50 6.01 -5.79
CA LEU A 116 3.90 4.75 -6.41
C LEU A 116 3.80 3.62 -5.40
N ALA A 117 3.02 2.59 -5.71
CA ALA A 117 2.60 1.61 -4.73
C ALA A 117 2.57 0.19 -5.28
N VAL A 118 2.49 -0.76 -4.36
CA VAL A 118 2.11 -2.16 -4.62
C VAL A 118 0.82 -2.49 -3.90
N ARG A 119 0.13 -3.54 -4.32
CA ARG A 119 -1.09 -4.01 -3.66
C ARG A 119 -0.72 -4.73 -2.36
N GLN A 120 -1.50 -4.52 -1.30
CA GLN A 120 -1.46 -5.38 -0.13
C GLN A 120 -2.01 -6.76 -0.53
N GLN A 121 -1.20 -7.82 -0.43
CA GLN A 121 -1.58 -9.18 -0.86
C GLN A 121 -1.88 -10.14 0.29
N ASN A 122 -1.44 -9.82 1.51
CA ASN A 122 -1.60 -10.64 2.70
C ASN A 122 -2.17 -9.80 3.85
N ASN A 123 -2.90 -10.45 4.77
CA ASN A 123 -3.42 -9.81 5.97
C ASN A 123 -2.29 -9.46 6.94
N ASP A 124 -1.30 -10.35 7.03
CA ASP A 124 -0.06 -10.11 7.77
C ASP A 124 1.03 -9.69 6.77
N PHE A 125 1.60 -8.51 6.96
CA PHE A 125 2.60 -7.95 6.06
C PHE A 125 3.55 -7.00 6.77
N ALA A 126 4.71 -6.77 6.16
CA ALA A 126 5.61 -5.67 6.46
C ALA A 126 6.05 -5.00 5.15
N CYS A 127 6.00 -3.67 5.10
CA CYS A 127 6.49 -2.87 3.98
C CYS A 127 7.47 -1.84 4.51
N THR A 128 8.69 -1.86 3.99
CA THR A 128 9.79 -1.00 4.44
C THR A 128 10.32 -0.18 3.26
N VAL A 129 10.61 1.10 3.50
CA VAL A 129 11.21 2.02 2.53
C VAL A 129 12.31 2.82 3.21
N THR A 130 13.46 2.94 2.57
CA THR A 130 14.49 3.93 2.96
C THR A 130 14.23 5.23 2.21
N LEU A 131 13.88 6.28 2.94
CA LEU A 131 13.73 7.63 2.41
C LEU A 131 15.04 8.41 2.63
N LYS A 132 15.57 9.03 1.57
CA LYS A 132 16.73 9.93 1.63
C LYS A 132 16.36 11.29 1.05
N ALA A 133 16.66 12.36 1.78
CA ALA A 133 16.57 13.71 1.25
C ALA A 133 17.80 14.02 0.37
N GLN A 134 17.58 14.71 -0.74
CA GLN A 134 18.68 15.30 -1.51
C GLN A 134 18.97 16.72 -1.00
N PRO A 135 20.22 17.20 -1.09
CA PRO A 135 20.59 18.56 -0.65
C PRO A 135 19.70 19.68 -1.19
N GLU A 136 19.24 19.54 -2.44
CA GLU A 136 18.39 20.47 -3.16
C GLU A 136 16.89 20.30 -2.89
N THR A 137 16.50 19.29 -2.09
CA THR A 137 15.08 19.08 -1.75
C THR A 137 14.64 20.11 -0.72
N MET A 138 13.72 20.97 -1.12
CA MET A 138 13.21 22.07 -0.29
C MET A 138 11.72 21.89 -0.01
N ASN A 139 11.32 22.13 1.24
CA ASN A 139 9.92 22.34 1.67
C ASN A 139 8.93 21.36 1.02
N CYS A 140 9.07 20.08 1.35
CA CYS A 140 8.15 19.06 0.88
C CYS A 140 7.90 18.01 1.95
N ILE A 141 6.92 17.15 1.69
CA ILE A 141 6.63 15.95 2.48
C ILE A 141 6.80 14.75 1.56
N ALA A 142 7.48 13.73 2.05
CA ALA A 142 7.54 12.43 1.39
C ALA A 142 7.39 11.32 2.42
N GLY A 143 7.03 10.12 1.98
CA GLY A 143 6.63 9.11 2.95
C GLY A 143 6.19 7.78 2.38
N LEU A 144 5.57 6.99 3.26
CA LEU A 144 5.00 5.68 2.97
C LEU A 144 3.55 5.66 3.47
N ALA A 145 2.61 5.19 2.64
CA ALA A 145 1.19 5.17 2.95
C ALA A 145 0.56 3.80 2.73
N ALA A 146 -0.35 3.44 3.63
CA ALA A 146 -1.36 2.41 3.43
C ALA A 146 -2.66 3.10 2.97
N PHE A 147 -2.93 3.01 1.67
CA PHE A 147 -3.94 3.79 0.98
C PHE A 147 -5.06 2.90 0.46
N GLN A 148 -6.31 3.19 0.84
CA GLN A 148 -7.50 2.57 0.24
C GLN A 148 -8.17 3.54 -0.74
N ASN A 149 -8.47 4.75 -0.29
CA ASN A 149 -8.95 5.85 -1.12
C ASN A 149 -8.62 7.20 -0.46
N GLU A 150 -8.96 8.31 -1.12
CA GLU A 150 -8.65 9.66 -0.64
C GLU A 150 -9.21 9.98 0.76
N GLY A 151 -10.30 9.33 1.15
CA GLY A 151 -10.94 9.47 2.47
C GLY A 151 -10.60 8.37 3.46
N HIS A 152 -9.77 7.39 3.09
CA HIS A 152 -9.43 6.26 3.95
C HIS A 152 -7.99 5.84 3.67
N TYR A 153 -7.06 6.48 4.37
CA TYR A 153 -5.65 6.08 4.36
C TYR A 153 -4.96 6.39 5.68
N TYR A 154 -3.85 5.71 5.91
CA TYR A 154 -2.82 6.13 6.86
C TYR A 154 -1.52 6.45 6.09
N ALA A 155 -0.84 7.53 6.47
CA ALA A 155 0.41 7.94 5.85
C ALA A 155 1.47 8.29 6.90
N MET A 156 2.68 7.80 6.72
CA MET A 156 3.87 8.26 7.42
C MET A 156 4.46 9.45 6.66
N ASN A 157 4.13 10.66 7.07
CA ASN A 157 4.65 11.91 6.51
C ASN A 157 6.04 12.19 7.09
N VAL A 158 7.04 12.37 6.24
CA VAL A 158 8.36 12.90 6.62
C VAL A 158 8.53 14.28 6.00
N LYS A 159 8.64 15.30 6.84
CA LYS A 159 8.89 16.67 6.41
C LYS A 159 10.36 16.84 6.03
N ILE A 160 10.58 17.38 4.84
CA ILE A 160 11.90 17.68 4.28
C ILE A 160 12.05 19.19 4.14
N ASP A 161 13.07 19.74 4.78
CA ASP A 161 13.45 21.14 4.68
C ASP A 161 14.96 21.25 4.47
N SER A 162 15.36 21.93 3.40
CA SER A 162 16.77 22.24 3.11
C SER A 162 17.66 20.99 3.12
N GLY A 163 17.20 19.93 2.45
CA GLY A 163 17.88 18.63 2.37
C GLY A 163 17.93 17.83 3.67
N ARG A 164 17.16 18.23 4.69
CA ARG A 164 17.09 17.54 6.00
C ARG A 164 15.69 17.03 6.27
N LEU A 165 15.62 15.87 6.91
CA LEU A 165 14.39 15.30 7.46
C LEU A 165 14.17 15.89 8.86
N THR A 166 13.08 16.64 9.07
CA THR A 166 12.89 17.43 10.29
C THR A 166 11.84 16.83 11.22
N GLU A 167 10.78 16.26 10.68
CA GLU A 167 9.65 15.73 11.46
C GLU A 167 9.10 14.49 10.76
N ILE A 168 8.68 13.50 11.54
CA ILE A 168 7.91 12.36 11.07
C ILE A 168 6.55 12.31 11.78
N ALA A 169 5.47 12.06 11.03
CA ALA A 169 4.12 12.05 11.56
C ALA A 169 3.28 10.93 10.95
N VAL A 170 2.33 10.38 11.71
CA VAL A 170 1.26 9.53 11.18
C VAL A 170 0.05 10.41 10.94
N GLU A 171 -0.38 10.48 9.69
CA GLU A 171 -1.60 11.13 9.24
C GLU A 171 -2.69 10.10 8.96
N GLN A 172 -3.93 10.47 9.25
CA GLN A 172 -5.12 9.75 8.84
C GLN A 172 -6.07 10.68 8.09
N SER A 173 -6.45 10.30 6.88
CA SER A 173 -7.59 10.90 6.19
C SER A 173 -8.81 10.04 6.41
N ALA A 174 -9.86 10.60 7.02
CA ALA A 174 -11.13 9.97 7.30
C ALA A 174 -12.28 10.72 6.61
N GLY A 175 -12.94 10.06 5.65
CA GLY A 175 -14.04 10.57 4.85
C GLY A 175 -15.28 9.69 4.97
N THR A 176 -16.32 10.01 4.19
CA THR A 176 -17.56 9.24 4.18
C THR A 176 -17.42 8.00 3.30
N ALA A 177 -17.98 6.87 3.73
CA ALA A 177 -17.91 5.60 3.00
C ALA A 177 -18.55 5.66 1.60
N GLY A 178 -17.95 4.94 0.64
CA GLY A 178 -18.63 4.54 -0.62
C GLY A 178 -18.89 5.64 -1.65
N ARG A 179 -18.58 6.89 -1.35
CA ARG A 179 -18.54 7.98 -2.32
C ARG A 179 -17.27 8.77 -2.02
N GLY A 180 -16.22 8.59 -2.81
CA GLY A 180 -15.24 9.67 -2.96
C GLY A 180 -16.01 10.98 -3.09
N PHE A 181 -15.52 12.05 -2.46
CA PHE A 181 -16.30 13.30 -2.42
C PHE A 181 -16.72 13.66 -3.85
N ARG A 182 -18.01 13.95 -4.07
CA ARG A 182 -18.52 14.29 -5.41
C ARG A 182 -17.63 15.38 -6.01
N GLN A 183 -17.51 15.48 -7.33
CA GLN A 183 -16.90 16.68 -7.94
C GLN A 183 -17.55 17.94 -7.32
N GLY A 184 -16.75 18.75 -6.63
CA GLY A 184 -17.21 19.93 -5.86
C GLY A 184 -17.51 19.71 -4.37
N GLY A 185 -17.39 18.49 -3.84
CA GLY A 185 -17.38 18.20 -2.40
C GLY A 185 -16.04 18.59 -1.79
N GLN A 186 -16.07 19.00 -0.51
CA GLN A 186 -14.82 19.33 0.20
C GLN A 186 -13.98 18.06 0.36
N PRO A 187 -12.67 18.09 0.03
CA PRO A 187 -11.79 16.96 0.29
C PRO A 187 -11.77 16.66 1.80
N PRO A 188 -11.50 15.40 2.18
CA PRO A 188 -11.32 15.08 3.58
C PRO A 188 -10.12 15.88 4.10
N GLN A 189 -10.23 16.37 5.32
CA GLN A 189 -9.17 17.09 6.01
C GLN A 189 -8.36 16.07 6.81
N PRO A 190 -7.14 15.70 6.37
CA PRO A 190 -6.36 14.71 7.08
C PRO A 190 -5.93 15.23 8.44
N LYS A 191 -5.86 14.33 9.43
CA LYS A 191 -5.49 14.64 10.81
C LYS A 191 -4.17 13.94 11.15
N ILE A 192 -3.25 14.69 11.76
CA ILE A 192 -2.07 14.11 12.39
C ILE A 192 -2.49 13.42 13.69
N LEU A 193 -2.21 12.11 13.77
CA LEU A 193 -2.50 11.27 14.93
C LEU A 193 -1.34 11.26 15.94
N THR A 194 -0.11 11.32 15.44
CA THR A 194 1.11 11.42 16.25
C THR A 194 2.23 12.02 15.40
N SER A 195 3.18 12.71 16.02
CA SER A 195 4.41 13.14 15.36
C SER A 195 5.60 13.12 16.31
N GLN A 196 6.79 13.12 15.73
CA GLN A 196 8.08 13.16 16.40
C GLN A 196 9.05 14.04 15.62
N MET A 197 9.80 14.88 16.33
CA MET A 197 10.93 15.58 15.73
C MET A 197 12.06 14.57 15.48
N LEU A 198 12.66 14.66 14.29
CA LEU A 198 13.83 13.85 13.96
C LEU A 198 15.10 14.54 14.48
N PRO A 199 16.17 13.78 14.80
CA PRO A 199 17.44 14.37 15.21
C PRO A 199 17.97 15.37 14.18
N ASP A 200 18.69 16.39 14.66
CA ASP A 200 19.34 17.35 13.79
C ASP A 200 20.24 16.65 12.76
N LYS A 201 20.30 17.21 11.54
CA LYS A 201 21.10 16.70 10.41
C LYS A 201 20.68 15.31 9.91
N THR A 202 19.50 14.81 10.27
CA THR A 202 18.95 13.59 9.67
C THR A 202 18.74 13.80 8.17
N VAL A 203 19.33 12.95 7.32
CA VAL A 203 19.18 12.97 5.86
C VAL A 203 18.56 11.68 5.31
N SER A 204 18.42 10.65 6.16
CA SER A 204 17.88 9.34 5.80
C SER A 204 17.05 8.79 6.95
N VAL A 205 15.94 8.12 6.63
CA VAL A 205 15.11 7.40 7.58
C VAL A 205 14.55 6.14 6.91
N ASP A 206 14.55 5.02 7.62
CA ASP A 206 13.78 3.85 7.21
C ASP A 206 12.37 3.96 7.79
N LEU A 207 11.36 3.80 6.95
CA LEU A 207 9.93 3.80 7.28
C LEU A 207 9.41 2.37 7.17
N LYS A 208 8.56 1.95 8.10
CA LYS A 208 7.94 0.62 8.05
C LYS A 208 6.47 0.67 8.46
N ILE A 209 5.63 0.06 7.64
CA ILE A 209 4.23 -0.26 7.95
C ILE A 209 4.11 -1.76 8.15
N GLU A 210 3.54 -2.19 9.28
CA GLU A 210 3.20 -3.59 9.53
C GLU A 210 1.69 -3.75 9.71
N GLY A 211 1.11 -4.74 9.03
CA GLY A 211 -0.24 -5.22 9.28
C GLY A 211 -0.19 -6.59 9.94
N GLN A 212 -1.04 -6.81 10.94
CA GLN A 212 -1.23 -8.10 11.59
C GLN A 212 -2.71 -8.24 11.93
N GLY A 213 -3.45 -8.94 11.07
CA GLY A 213 -4.91 -9.05 11.14
C GLY A 213 -5.61 -7.69 11.35
N PRO A 214 -6.25 -7.45 12.52
CA PRO A 214 -6.99 -6.22 12.79
C PRO A 214 -6.13 -5.00 13.13
N THR A 215 -4.81 -5.16 13.26
CA THR A 215 -3.91 -4.11 13.71
C THR A 215 -2.98 -3.64 12.60
N ILE A 216 -2.78 -2.33 12.49
CA ILE A 216 -1.75 -1.71 11.66
C ILE A 216 -0.83 -0.84 12.54
N ARG A 217 0.48 -0.93 12.31
CA ARG A 217 1.53 -0.27 13.09
C ARG A 217 2.51 0.45 12.19
N PHE A 218 3.05 1.56 12.70
CA PHE A 218 4.01 2.40 12.00
C PHE A 218 5.30 2.44 12.81
N PHE A 219 6.43 2.29 12.13
CA PHE A 219 7.75 2.32 12.74
C PHE A 219 8.71 3.13 11.89
N TYR A 220 9.73 3.68 12.52
CA TYR A 220 10.81 4.36 11.82
C TYR A 220 12.16 4.06 12.46
N LYS A 221 13.23 4.31 11.70
CA LYS A 221 14.61 4.14 12.15
C LYS A 221 15.51 5.19 11.51
N THR A 222 16.18 5.99 12.33
CA THR A 222 17.28 6.90 11.91
C THR A 222 18.67 6.33 12.22
N GLY A 223 18.72 5.19 12.92
CA GLY A 223 19.90 4.40 13.28
C GLY A 223 19.49 3.31 14.28
N GLY A 224 20.26 2.24 14.41
CA GLY A 224 19.94 1.14 15.34
C GLY A 224 18.73 0.30 14.91
N GLU A 225 17.74 0.16 15.79
CA GLU A 225 16.54 -0.67 15.58
C GLU A 225 15.31 0.18 15.20
N PHE A 226 14.29 -0.46 14.62
CA PHE A 226 13.00 0.18 14.38
C PHE A 226 12.29 0.50 15.70
N ILE A 227 11.81 1.73 15.85
CA ILE A 227 11.00 2.17 16.99
C ILE A 227 9.56 2.50 16.55
N PRO A 228 8.54 2.23 17.39
CA PRO A 228 7.16 2.56 17.07
C PRO A 228 6.94 4.07 16.93
N LEU A 229 6.11 4.47 15.96
CA LEU A 229 5.59 5.83 15.82
C LEU A 229 4.12 5.84 16.24
N GLY A 230 3.89 6.09 17.53
CA GLY A 230 2.56 6.08 18.13
C GLY A 230 2.13 4.69 18.61
N GLN A 231 0.81 4.52 18.71
CA GLN A 231 0.17 3.30 19.21
C GLN A 231 -0.22 2.34 18.07
N ASP A 232 -0.84 1.22 18.42
CA ASP A 232 -1.52 0.34 17.49
C ASP A 232 -2.77 1.02 16.90
N PHE A 233 -2.94 0.98 15.59
CA PHE A 233 -4.10 1.53 14.89
C PHE A 233 -4.99 0.41 14.34
N GLN A 234 -6.25 0.74 14.06
CA GLN A 234 -7.25 -0.22 13.59
C GLN A 234 -7.14 -0.41 12.07
N ALA A 235 -6.77 -1.61 11.62
CA ALA A 235 -6.69 -1.93 10.20
C ALA A 235 -8.07 -1.93 9.52
N SER A 236 -9.16 -2.17 10.27
CA SER A 236 -10.54 -2.12 9.76
C SER A 236 -10.92 -0.76 9.18
N PHE A 237 -10.23 0.31 9.59
CA PHE A 237 -10.39 1.63 9.00
C PHE A 237 -10.15 1.65 7.48
N LEU A 238 -9.25 0.80 6.99
CA LEU A 238 -8.91 0.68 5.57
C LEU A 238 -9.77 -0.36 4.83
N SER A 239 -10.66 -1.06 5.55
CA SER A 239 -11.43 -2.15 4.98
C SER A 239 -12.43 -1.66 3.94
N THR A 240 -12.81 -2.54 3.02
CA THR A 240 -13.88 -2.22 2.05
C THR A 240 -15.22 -1.97 2.74
N GLU A 241 -15.49 -2.61 3.88
CA GLU A 241 -16.70 -2.36 4.68
C GLU A 241 -16.77 -0.92 5.18
N THR A 242 -15.65 -0.38 5.68
CA THR A 242 -15.57 0.99 6.20
C THR A 242 -15.40 2.03 5.08
N ALA A 243 -14.44 1.81 4.18
CA ALA A 243 -14.09 2.76 3.14
C ALA A 243 -15.08 2.76 1.96
N GLY A 244 -15.81 1.65 1.78
CA GLY A 244 -16.62 1.37 0.60
C GLY A 244 -15.79 1.12 -0.66
N GLY A 245 -16.47 1.08 -1.80
CA GLY A 245 -15.85 0.90 -3.11
C GLY A 245 -15.54 -0.57 -3.43
N PHE A 246 -14.62 -0.78 -4.37
CA PHE A 246 -14.36 -2.09 -4.99
C PHE A 246 -12.87 -2.45 -5.06
N GLN A 247 -12.06 -1.72 -4.30
CA GLN A 247 -10.59 -1.73 -4.34
C GLN A 247 -10.03 -2.40 -3.07
N GLY A 248 -8.73 -2.67 -3.06
CA GLY A 248 -7.99 -3.09 -1.88
C GLY A 248 -6.84 -2.14 -1.62
N VAL A 249 -6.26 -2.24 -0.44
CA VAL A 249 -5.23 -1.34 0.07
C VAL A 249 -3.97 -1.46 -0.78
N THR A 250 -3.35 -0.34 -1.04
CA THR A 250 -2.01 -0.25 -1.64
C THR A 250 -1.02 0.31 -0.62
N LEU A 251 0.20 -0.23 -0.64
CA LEU A 251 1.32 0.20 0.19
C LEU A 251 2.29 0.93 -0.73
N GLY A 252 2.49 2.23 -0.51
CA GLY A 252 3.18 3.04 -1.51
C GLY A 252 3.88 4.28 -1.00
N MET A 253 4.94 4.61 -1.71
CA MET A 253 5.72 5.83 -1.50
C MET A 253 4.95 7.02 -2.07
N PHE A 254 5.06 8.17 -1.42
CA PHE A 254 4.52 9.43 -1.97
C PHE A 254 5.46 10.61 -1.74
N ALA A 255 5.22 11.68 -2.50
CA ALA A 255 5.82 12.99 -2.27
C ALA A 255 4.86 14.11 -2.68
N HIS A 256 4.75 15.16 -1.86
CA HIS A 256 4.01 16.38 -2.19
C HIS A 256 4.69 17.62 -1.60
N LYS A 257 4.30 18.79 -2.10
CA LYS A 257 4.76 20.09 -1.58
C LYS A 257 4.14 20.40 -0.21
#